data_AF-A0A8T5LAR3-F1
#
_entry.id   AF-A0A8T5LAR3-F1
#
_cell.length_a   1.000
_cell.length_b   1.000
_cell.length_c   1.000
_cell.angle_alpha   90.00
_cell.angle_beta   90.00
_cell.angle_gamma   90.00
#
_symmetry.space_group_name_H-M   'P 1'
#
loop_
_entity.id
_entity.type
_entity.pdbx_description
1 polymer ?
#
loop_
_entity_poly.entity_id
_entity_poly.type
_entity_poly.pdbx_seq_one_letter_code
_entity_poly.pdbx_strand_id
1 'polypeptide(L)'
;AVGTIFNSLLWGALMAGVGYMLGEMLGPENSNAGKAAAIAMGVGGTISGLIANTMNGGGVNIMNLVGGTASTTATNAFWVGSIVGIAVAAVIFVMLYEEWNYRAVVFECKPWVAPSGSAAKDNCELCNNDPMRPCSEYRCRSLGQSCALVNANSSEFAMCYWQNPGEVGAPVITPNYEVLSLDHSYNEVSSTGMRVKYDMENDGCVKAFTPLTFGVVTDKPAQCKVDYNHTSGFDNMRFDFGSNIFLYNHTMTMSLPSPSSINAESPVITNDGVYTLYVRCKDGMDNANTDEFSIRFCVGDGPDTTPPEILLTNPLNGKPVQYNLNETDIWVYLNEPADCKWSRQDRGYDDMNDDNQMICDKSVTKMNNLMMYKCTDVLTGLENSKNNDYYFRCRDQPNAAENDRNTNTQSYKLTLIGTRPFDIIEVGPNGTVEGYANVAEVELFVETANGYNQGDGWCYFSTTGAESDYILMGDTNSNVHRQTQSLVEAEYTYYFKCHDLGGNADYANVSFRVDIDREMPIIARAFKDGDRLVIMTDEKSECSYSEKDCDFALNDGVSMPYVNSTEHYVDWTDDTTYHIKCKDQSGNQPVTRYCSMIIKGWEIQKG
;
A
#
# COMPACT_ATOMS: atom_id res chain seq x y z
N ALA A 1 -57.18 -32.39 -40.27
CA ALA A 1 -56.18 -31.41 -39.81
C ALA A 1 -55.84 -31.58 -38.32
N VAL A 2 -56.81 -31.56 -37.39
CA VAL A 2 -56.52 -31.65 -35.94
C VAL A 2 -55.90 -33.00 -35.53
N GLY A 3 -56.42 -34.12 -36.04
CA GLY A 3 -55.88 -35.46 -35.71
C GLY A 3 -54.47 -35.74 -36.26
N THR A 4 -54.10 -35.15 -37.41
CA THR A 4 -52.77 -35.31 -38.01
C THR A 4 -51.69 -34.56 -37.24
N ILE A 5 -52.03 -33.37 -36.71
CA ILE A 5 -51.14 -32.57 -35.86
C ILE A 5 -50.94 -33.26 -34.49
N PHE A 6 -52.02 -33.80 -33.91
CA PHE A 6 -51.96 -34.51 -32.64
C PHE A 6 -51.08 -35.76 -32.71
N ASN A 7 -51.22 -36.55 -33.78
CA ASN A 7 -50.37 -37.73 -33.99
C ASN A 7 -48.89 -37.36 -34.24
N SER A 8 -48.59 -36.26 -34.94
CA SER A 8 -47.19 -35.82 -35.10
C SER A 8 -46.58 -35.31 -33.79
N LEU A 9 -47.36 -34.66 -32.92
CA LEU A 9 -46.92 -34.22 -31.60
C LEU A 9 -46.64 -35.41 -30.67
N LEU A 10 -47.48 -36.46 -30.73
CA LEU A 10 -47.25 -37.73 -30.02
C LEU A 10 -45.94 -38.40 -30.45
N TRP A 11 -45.65 -38.43 -31.75
CA TRP A 11 -44.38 -38.95 -32.26
C TRP A 11 -43.18 -38.12 -31.82
N GLY A 12 -43.31 -36.79 -31.80
CA GLY A 12 -42.28 -35.91 -31.22
C GLY A 12 -42.04 -36.18 -29.74
N ALA A 13 -43.10 -36.33 -28.94
CA ALA A 13 -42.96 -36.62 -27.51
C ALA A 13 -42.26 -37.97 -27.25
N LEU A 14 -42.59 -39.00 -28.03
CA LEU A 14 -41.92 -40.31 -27.99
C LEU A 14 -40.43 -40.21 -28.32
N MET A 15 -40.07 -39.50 -29.39
CA MET A 15 -38.69 -39.35 -29.81
C MET A 15 -37.87 -38.44 -28.87
N ALA A 16 -38.51 -37.46 -28.22
CA ALA A 16 -37.88 -36.67 -27.16
C ALA A 16 -37.52 -37.54 -25.95
N GLY A 17 -38.39 -38.47 -25.56
CA GLY A 17 -38.13 -39.43 -24.49
C GLY A 17 -36.95 -40.37 -24.82
N VAL A 18 -36.88 -40.84 -26.07
CA VAL A 18 -35.73 -41.64 -26.55
C VAL A 18 -34.44 -40.81 -26.51
N GLY A 19 -34.50 -39.54 -26.91
CA GLY A 19 -33.33 -38.68 -26.88
C GLY A 19 -32.81 -38.35 -25.49
N TYR A 20 -33.73 -38.22 -24.53
CA TYR A 20 -33.36 -38.08 -23.12
C TYR A 20 -32.65 -39.33 -22.58
N MET A 21 -33.19 -40.53 -22.87
CA MET A 21 -32.58 -41.80 -22.44
C MET A 21 -31.21 -42.06 -23.08
N LEU A 22 -31.05 -41.78 -24.37
CA LEU A 22 -29.76 -41.91 -25.06
C LEU A 22 -28.73 -40.91 -24.52
N GLY A 23 -29.17 -39.72 -24.12
CA GLY A 23 -28.35 -38.73 -23.44
C GLY A 23 -27.79 -39.22 -22.11
N GLU A 24 -28.63 -39.83 -21.27
CA GLU A 24 -28.20 -40.38 -19.97
C GLU A 24 -27.29 -41.61 -20.12
N MET A 25 -27.45 -42.41 -21.18
CA MET A 25 -26.54 -43.54 -21.47
C MET A 25 -25.11 -43.12 -21.86
N LEU A 26 -24.90 -41.87 -22.29
CA LEU A 26 -23.58 -41.33 -22.66
C LEU A 26 -22.81 -40.71 -21.48
N GLY A 27 -23.35 -40.79 -20.26
CA GLY A 27 -22.66 -40.45 -19.01
C GLY A 27 -23.20 -39.19 -18.29
N PRO A 28 -23.14 -39.15 -16.95
CA PRO A 28 -23.75 -38.09 -16.13
C PRO A 28 -23.08 -36.71 -16.26
N GLU A 29 -21.84 -36.64 -16.77
CA GLU A 29 -21.13 -35.37 -17.01
C GLU A 29 -21.71 -34.56 -18.20
N ASN A 30 -22.56 -35.19 -19.02
CA ASN A 30 -23.13 -34.60 -20.24
C ASN A 30 -24.65 -34.34 -20.14
N SER A 31 -25.15 -33.95 -18.96
CA SER A 31 -26.60 -33.72 -18.73
C SER A 31 -27.24 -32.72 -19.72
N ASN A 32 -26.45 -31.80 -20.28
CA ASN A 32 -26.90 -30.86 -21.31
C ASN A 32 -26.99 -31.50 -22.70
N ALA A 33 -26.13 -32.46 -23.03
CA ALA A 33 -26.22 -33.22 -24.28
C ALA A 33 -27.52 -34.06 -24.33
N GLY A 34 -27.95 -34.61 -23.20
CA GLY A 34 -29.23 -35.33 -23.11
C GLY A 34 -30.45 -34.43 -23.30
N LYS A 35 -30.42 -33.20 -22.77
CA LYS A 35 -31.48 -32.21 -23.00
C LYS A 35 -31.49 -31.73 -24.45
N ALA A 36 -30.33 -31.43 -25.03
CA ALA A 36 -30.20 -31.02 -26.43
C ALA A 36 -30.63 -32.15 -27.38
N ALA A 37 -30.27 -33.40 -27.10
CA ALA A 37 -30.69 -34.58 -27.85
C ALA A 37 -32.20 -34.84 -27.75
N ALA A 38 -32.80 -34.66 -26.57
CA ALA A 38 -34.24 -34.77 -26.36
C ALA A 38 -35.03 -33.71 -27.16
N ILE A 39 -34.59 -32.45 -27.15
CA ILE A 39 -35.22 -31.38 -27.92
C ILE A 39 -35.05 -31.63 -29.42
N ALA A 40 -33.84 -31.97 -29.86
CA ALA A 40 -33.53 -32.24 -31.26
C ALA A 40 -34.35 -33.42 -31.82
N MET A 41 -34.40 -34.56 -31.12
CA MET A 41 -35.19 -35.71 -31.54
C MET A 41 -36.69 -35.46 -31.41
N GLY A 42 -37.12 -34.66 -30.44
CA GLY A 42 -38.51 -34.25 -30.31
C GLY A 42 -38.99 -33.44 -31.52
N VAL A 43 -38.26 -32.38 -31.87
CA VAL A 43 -38.58 -31.53 -33.02
C VAL A 43 -38.45 -32.33 -34.33
N GLY A 44 -37.37 -33.11 -34.51
CA GLY A 44 -37.20 -33.98 -35.67
C GLY A 44 -38.31 -35.03 -35.83
N GLY A 45 -38.76 -35.62 -34.72
CA GLY A 45 -39.88 -36.57 -34.68
C GLY A 45 -41.22 -35.93 -35.04
N THR A 46 -41.50 -34.71 -34.57
CA THR A 46 -42.72 -33.97 -34.96
C THR A 46 -42.74 -33.66 -36.46
N ILE A 47 -41.62 -33.21 -37.02
CA ILE A 47 -41.51 -32.86 -38.44
C ILE A 47 -41.63 -34.11 -39.31
N SER A 48 -40.98 -35.21 -38.93
CA SER A 48 -41.11 -36.49 -39.62
C SER A 48 -42.56 -36.99 -39.62
N GLY A 49 -43.23 -36.94 -38.46
CA GLY A 49 -44.64 -37.31 -38.33
C GLY A 49 -45.58 -36.40 -39.13
N LEU A 50 -45.28 -35.11 -39.22
CA LEU A 50 -46.06 -34.16 -40.02
C LEU A 50 -45.93 -34.45 -41.52
N ILE A 51 -44.70 -34.67 -42.00
CA ILE A 51 -44.42 -34.99 -43.41
C ILE A 51 -45.06 -36.33 -43.79
N ALA A 52 -44.88 -37.37 -42.98
CA ALA A 52 -45.46 -38.69 -43.23
C ALA A 52 -47.01 -38.65 -43.25
N ASN A 53 -47.64 -37.89 -42.35
CA ASN A 53 -49.10 -37.76 -42.30
C ASN A 53 -49.66 -36.87 -43.42
N THR A 54 -48.92 -35.85 -43.86
CA THR A 54 -49.34 -34.99 -44.98
C THR A 54 -49.25 -35.73 -46.31
N MET A 55 -48.22 -36.58 -46.49
CA MET A 55 -48.05 -37.44 -47.66
C MET A 55 -49.09 -38.57 -47.75
N ASN A 56 -49.57 -39.10 -46.63
CA ASN A 56 -50.65 -40.10 -46.60
C ASN A 56 -52.06 -39.50 -46.71
N GLY A 57 -52.24 -38.23 -46.33
CA GLY A 57 -53.56 -37.57 -46.25
C GLY A 57 -53.95 -36.70 -47.45
N GLY A 58 -53.06 -36.47 -48.41
CA GLY A 58 -53.33 -35.72 -49.63
C GLY A 58 -52.41 -36.18 -50.76
N GLY A 59 -52.99 -36.64 -51.87
CA GLY A 59 -52.27 -37.14 -53.04
C GLY A 59 -51.35 -36.10 -53.69
N VAL A 60 -50.18 -35.89 -53.10
CA VAL A 60 -49.09 -35.09 -53.65
C VAL A 60 -48.06 -36.03 -54.26
N ASN A 61 -48.08 -36.10 -55.58
CA ASN A 61 -47.21 -36.90 -56.42
C ASN A 61 -45.84 -36.18 -56.56
N ILE A 62 -44.86 -36.51 -55.69
CA ILE A 62 -43.48 -35.99 -55.80
C ILE A 62 -42.71 -36.81 -56.84
N MET A 63 -43.20 -36.81 -58.08
CA MET A 63 -42.54 -37.49 -59.21
C MET A 63 -41.46 -36.63 -59.89
N ASN A 64 -41.04 -35.52 -59.28
CA ASN A 64 -40.15 -34.54 -59.94
C ASN A 64 -38.86 -34.15 -59.16
N LEU A 65 -38.52 -34.82 -58.05
CA LEU A 65 -37.23 -34.57 -57.38
C LEU A 65 -36.16 -35.64 -57.64
N VAL A 66 -36.55 -36.86 -58.03
CA VAL A 66 -35.61 -37.93 -58.41
C VAL A 66 -36.24 -38.73 -59.54
N GLY A 67 -35.94 -38.34 -60.79
CA GLY A 67 -36.55 -38.88 -62.00
C GLY A 67 -36.28 -40.37 -62.21
N GLY A 68 -37.19 -41.23 -61.72
CA GLY A 68 -37.15 -42.67 -61.93
C GLY A 68 -38.52 -43.30 -61.71
N THR A 69 -39.12 -43.79 -62.78
CA THR A 69 -40.45 -44.38 -62.86
C THR A 69 -40.53 -45.77 -62.22
N ALA A 70 -41.20 -45.90 -61.08
CA ALA A 70 -41.89 -47.13 -60.66
C ALA A 70 -42.89 -46.82 -59.54
N SER A 71 -44.17 -47.11 -59.80
CA SER A 71 -45.27 -46.98 -58.86
C SER A 71 -45.24 -48.09 -57.80
N THR A 72 -44.91 -47.77 -56.55
CA THR A 72 -45.18 -48.63 -55.39
C THR A 72 -45.58 -47.82 -54.15
N THR A 73 -46.85 -47.98 -53.78
CA THR A 73 -47.41 -48.13 -52.43
C THR A 73 -46.60 -47.62 -51.23
N ALA A 74 -47.12 -46.60 -50.53
CA ALA A 74 -47.14 -46.31 -49.07
C ALA A 74 -45.87 -46.45 -48.18
N THR A 75 -44.77 -47.06 -48.62
CA THR A 75 -43.57 -47.31 -47.82
C THR A 75 -42.50 -46.22 -47.95
N ASN A 76 -42.60 -45.36 -48.97
CA ASN A 76 -41.57 -44.33 -49.25
C ASN A 76 -41.80 -42.99 -48.52
N ALA A 77 -43.02 -42.70 -48.04
CA ALA A 77 -43.30 -41.48 -47.28
C ALA A 77 -42.59 -41.48 -45.90
N PHE A 78 -42.39 -42.67 -45.32
CA PHE A 78 -41.67 -42.84 -44.05
C PHE A 78 -40.17 -42.53 -44.18
N TRP A 79 -39.53 -42.95 -45.27
CA TRP A 79 -38.09 -42.71 -45.49
C TRP A 79 -37.78 -41.23 -45.74
N VAL A 80 -38.60 -40.54 -46.54
CA VAL A 80 -38.42 -39.12 -46.82
C VAL A 80 -38.66 -38.26 -45.57
N GLY A 81 -39.73 -38.54 -44.81
CA GLY A 81 -40.00 -37.85 -43.55
C GLY A 81 -38.89 -38.06 -42.50
N SER A 82 -38.35 -39.27 -42.44
CA SER A 82 -37.27 -39.61 -41.50
C SER A 82 -35.95 -38.90 -41.84
N ILE A 83 -35.58 -38.81 -43.13
CA ILE A 83 -34.33 -38.11 -43.53
C ILE A 83 -34.40 -36.62 -43.20
N VAL A 84 -35.54 -35.98 -43.48
CA VAL A 84 -35.73 -34.55 -43.14
C VAL A 84 -35.76 -34.35 -41.63
N GLY A 85 -36.45 -35.22 -40.89
CA GLY A 85 -36.47 -35.19 -39.43
C GLY A 85 -35.08 -35.35 -38.80
N ILE A 86 -34.25 -36.25 -39.32
CA ILE A 86 -32.87 -36.46 -38.86
C ILE A 86 -31.99 -35.24 -39.17
N ALA A 87 -32.11 -34.67 -40.38
CA ALA A 87 -31.34 -33.48 -40.74
C ALA A 87 -31.67 -32.28 -39.84
N VAL A 88 -32.95 -32.06 -39.54
CA VAL A 88 -33.38 -30.98 -38.64
C VAL A 88 -32.91 -31.25 -37.21
N ALA A 89 -33.02 -32.49 -36.73
CA ALA A 89 -32.51 -32.87 -35.41
C ALA A 89 -30.99 -32.63 -35.31
N ALA A 90 -30.21 -32.99 -36.33
CA ALA A 90 -28.77 -32.77 -36.34
C ALA A 90 -28.40 -31.28 -36.28
N VAL A 91 -29.10 -30.42 -37.02
CA VAL A 91 -28.87 -28.96 -36.99
C VAL A 91 -29.21 -28.38 -35.62
N ILE A 92 -30.36 -28.75 -35.05
CA ILE A 92 -30.78 -28.28 -33.72
C ILE A 92 -29.81 -28.77 -32.63
N PHE A 93 -29.34 -30.01 -32.74
CA PHE A 93 -28.35 -30.55 -31.81
C PHE A 93 -27.04 -29.77 -31.87
N VAL A 94 -26.52 -29.48 -33.08
CA VAL A 94 -25.30 -28.67 -33.25
C VAL A 94 -25.48 -27.24 -32.74
N MET A 95 -26.66 -26.62 -32.94
CA MET A 95 -26.93 -25.27 -32.43
C MET A 95 -27.06 -25.18 -30.91
N LEU A 96 -27.49 -26.27 -30.25
CA LEU A 96 -27.71 -26.31 -28.80
C LEU A 96 -26.56 -26.98 -28.01
N TYR A 97 -25.58 -27.56 -28.72
CA TYR A 97 -24.43 -28.21 -28.09
C TYR A 97 -23.34 -27.18 -27.79
N GLU A 98 -23.25 -26.76 -26.52
CA GLU A 98 -22.16 -25.91 -26.02
C GLU A 98 -21.14 -26.77 -25.26
N GLU A 99 -19.87 -26.74 -25.70
CA GLU A 99 -18.76 -27.34 -24.96
C GLU A 99 -18.29 -26.39 -23.85
N TRP A 100 -18.57 -26.76 -22.60
CA TRP A 100 -18.03 -26.07 -21.44
C TRP A 100 -16.77 -26.79 -20.94
N ASN A 101 -15.63 -26.11 -20.99
CA ASN A 101 -14.39 -26.58 -20.36
C ASN A 101 -14.37 -26.15 -18.90
N TYR A 102 -14.76 -27.04 -17.99
CA TYR A 102 -14.57 -26.82 -16.56
C TYR A 102 -13.10 -27.00 -16.20
N ARG A 103 -12.39 -25.90 -15.96
CA ARG A 103 -11.11 -25.96 -15.23
C ARG A 103 -11.43 -26.02 -13.75
N ALA A 104 -11.30 -27.21 -13.14
CA ALA A 104 -11.24 -27.32 -11.70
C ALA A 104 -9.96 -26.62 -11.21
N VAL A 105 -10.08 -25.35 -10.83
CA VAL A 105 -9.03 -24.66 -10.08
C VAL A 105 -9.17 -25.13 -8.64
N VAL A 106 -8.42 -26.18 -8.30
CA VAL A 106 -8.31 -26.64 -6.92
C VAL A 106 -7.43 -25.63 -6.18
N PHE A 107 -8.04 -24.83 -5.32
CA PHE A 107 -7.30 -23.99 -4.38
C PHE A 107 -6.87 -24.85 -3.21
N GLU A 108 -5.63 -25.34 -3.24
CA GLU A 108 -4.99 -25.82 -2.02
C GLU A 108 -4.47 -24.61 -1.27
N CYS A 109 -4.93 -24.39 -0.04
CA CYS A 109 -4.36 -23.40 0.89
C CYS A 109 -2.96 -23.86 1.34
N LYS A 110 -2.01 -23.81 0.42
CA LYS A 110 -0.58 -23.97 0.69
C LYS A 110 0.01 -22.62 1.11
N PRO A 111 1.07 -22.60 1.93
CA PRO A 111 1.82 -21.38 2.19
C PRO A 111 2.21 -20.71 0.87
N TRP A 112 2.05 -19.39 0.79
CA TRP A 112 2.44 -18.64 -0.40
C TRP A 112 3.93 -18.84 -0.67
N VAL A 113 4.26 -19.28 -1.88
CA VAL A 113 5.64 -19.36 -2.37
C VAL A 113 5.76 -18.36 -3.51
N ALA A 114 6.67 -17.40 -3.35
CA ALA A 114 6.92 -16.41 -4.37
C ALA A 114 7.32 -17.10 -5.70
N PRO A 115 6.80 -16.63 -6.85
CA PRO A 115 7.15 -17.15 -8.16
C PRO A 115 8.68 -17.15 -8.38
N SER A 116 9.20 -18.18 -9.04
CA SER A 116 10.63 -18.33 -9.36
C SER A 116 10.91 -18.19 -10.86
N GLY A 117 12.13 -17.79 -11.23
CA GLY A 117 12.58 -17.67 -12.62
C GLY A 117 12.26 -16.32 -13.28
N SER A 118 12.61 -16.19 -14.57
CA SER A 118 12.48 -14.93 -15.33
C SER A 118 11.03 -14.49 -15.55
N ALA A 119 10.05 -15.39 -15.41
CA ALA A 119 8.63 -15.04 -15.44
C ALA A 119 8.20 -14.15 -14.27
N ALA A 120 9.00 -14.08 -13.19
CA ALA A 120 8.80 -13.17 -12.07
C ALA A 120 9.50 -11.81 -12.26
N LYS A 121 10.36 -11.66 -13.28
CA LYS A 121 11.10 -10.41 -13.56
C LYS A 121 10.14 -9.23 -13.73
N ASP A 122 9.13 -9.43 -14.57
CA ASP A 122 8.17 -8.38 -14.92
C ASP A 122 7.18 -8.07 -13.79
N ASN A 123 7.18 -8.88 -12.71
CA ASN A 123 6.22 -8.75 -11.62
C ASN A 123 6.74 -7.91 -10.46
N CYS A 124 8.06 -7.76 -10.27
CA CYS A 124 8.59 -7.09 -9.08
C CYS A 124 8.09 -5.65 -8.97
N GLU A 125 7.95 -4.94 -10.09
CA GLU A 125 7.54 -3.53 -10.08
C GLU A 125 6.03 -3.32 -9.96
N LEU A 126 5.22 -4.38 -9.91
CA LEU A 126 3.77 -4.27 -9.88
C LEU A 126 3.26 -3.50 -8.66
N CYS A 127 3.90 -3.65 -7.49
CA CYS A 127 3.47 -2.90 -6.30
C CYS A 127 3.84 -1.41 -6.35
N ASN A 128 4.78 -0.99 -7.21
CA ASN A 128 5.22 0.40 -7.28
C ASN A 128 4.11 1.33 -7.81
N ASN A 129 3.14 0.77 -8.52
CA ASN A 129 2.03 1.49 -9.15
C ASN A 129 0.76 1.56 -8.28
N ASP A 130 0.85 1.26 -6.98
CA ASP A 130 -0.28 1.25 -6.04
C ASP A 130 -0.13 2.38 -5.00
N PRO A 131 -0.64 3.60 -5.25
CA PRO A 131 -0.47 4.74 -4.33
C PRO A 131 -1.19 4.57 -2.99
N MET A 132 -2.22 3.72 -2.94
CA MET A 132 -3.03 3.49 -1.73
C MET A 132 -2.43 2.44 -0.82
N ARG A 133 -1.51 1.63 -1.34
CA ARG A 133 -0.75 0.66 -0.57
C ARG A 133 0.70 0.76 -1.06
N PRO A 134 1.59 1.44 -0.33
CA PRO A 134 3.01 1.44 -0.63
C PRO A 134 3.61 0.03 -0.69
N CYS A 135 4.68 -0.17 -1.46
CA CYS A 135 5.43 -1.42 -1.43
C CYS A 135 6.05 -1.62 -0.04
N SER A 136 5.75 -2.75 0.58
CA SER A 136 6.46 -3.24 1.77
C SER A 136 7.37 -4.40 1.39
N GLU A 137 8.31 -4.76 2.28
CA GLU A 137 9.23 -5.88 2.05
C GLU A 137 8.43 -7.16 1.75
N TYR A 138 7.38 -7.41 2.54
CA TYR A 138 6.51 -8.57 2.34
C TYR A 138 5.83 -8.57 0.96
N ARG A 139 5.27 -7.43 0.54
CA ARG A 139 4.58 -7.32 -0.76
C ARG A 139 5.56 -7.51 -1.90
N CYS A 140 6.73 -6.88 -1.82
CA CYS A 140 7.78 -6.99 -2.82
C CYS A 140 8.28 -8.44 -2.96
N ARG A 141 8.65 -9.08 -1.84
CA ARG A 141 9.11 -10.48 -1.82
C ARG A 141 8.04 -11.48 -2.25
N SER A 142 6.76 -11.12 -2.11
CA SER A 142 5.66 -11.96 -2.58
C SER A 142 5.55 -12.01 -4.10
N LEU A 143 6.01 -10.97 -4.82
CA LEU A 143 5.93 -10.89 -6.29
C LEU A 143 6.94 -11.81 -6.99
N GLY A 144 8.04 -12.15 -6.32
CA GLY A 144 9.06 -13.05 -6.86
C GLY A 144 10.25 -13.25 -5.93
N GLN A 145 10.89 -14.41 -6.03
CA GLN A 145 12.05 -14.77 -5.18
C GLN A 145 13.25 -13.86 -5.39
N SER A 146 13.36 -13.24 -6.58
CA SER A 146 14.42 -12.29 -6.93
C SER A 146 13.97 -10.83 -6.84
N CYS A 147 12.81 -10.54 -6.28
CA CYS A 147 12.38 -9.18 -6.04
C CYS A 147 13.02 -8.65 -4.75
N ALA A 148 13.45 -7.39 -4.76
CA ALA A 148 14.03 -6.71 -3.61
C ALA A 148 13.47 -5.30 -3.49
N LEU A 149 13.37 -4.83 -2.25
CA LEU A 149 12.89 -3.50 -1.94
C LEU A 149 14.08 -2.56 -1.70
N VAL A 150 14.09 -1.41 -2.36
CA VAL A 150 14.95 -0.28 -2.05
C VAL A 150 14.16 0.84 -1.38
N ASN A 151 14.86 1.72 -0.67
CA ASN A 151 14.27 2.84 0.09
C ASN A 151 13.22 2.39 1.13
N ALA A 152 13.40 1.22 1.75
CA ALA A 152 12.42 0.60 2.65
C ALA A 152 11.95 1.48 3.83
N ASN A 153 12.75 2.48 4.22
CA ASN A 153 12.44 3.41 5.30
C ASN A 153 11.51 4.57 4.89
N SER A 154 11.13 4.67 3.62
CA SER A 154 10.22 5.70 3.11
C SER A 154 9.03 5.05 2.44
N SER A 155 7.81 5.32 2.93
CA SER A 155 6.58 4.88 2.26
C SER A 155 6.33 5.58 0.92
N GLU A 156 6.96 6.73 0.69
CA GLU A 156 6.84 7.49 -0.57
C GLU A 156 7.80 6.98 -1.64
N PHE A 157 9.03 6.62 -1.25
CA PHE A 157 10.10 6.23 -2.18
C PHE A 157 10.40 4.73 -2.20
N ALA A 158 9.75 3.93 -1.35
CA ALA A 158 9.90 2.47 -1.33
C ALA A 158 9.53 1.88 -2.69
N MET A 159 10.50 1.20 -3.30
CA MET A 159 10.36 0.67 -4.65
C MET A 159 10.84 -0.78 -4.70
N CYS A 160 9.99 -1.65 -5.21
CA CYS A 160 10.31 -3.03 -5.49
C CYS A 160 10.87 -3.15 -6.90
N TYR A 161 11.98 -3.84 -7.06
CA TYR A 161 12.61 -4.07 -8.35
C TYR A 161 13.11 -5.50 -8.46
N TRP A 162 13.39 -5.92 -9.69
CA TRP A 162 13.98 -7.22 -9.93
C TRP A 162 15.50 -7.16 -9.70
N GLN A 163 15.97 -7.82 -8.64
CA GLN A 163 17.37 -7.96 -8.32
C GLN A 163 17.90 -9.27 -8.93
N ASN A 164 18.66 -9.16 -10.01
CA ASN A 164 19.28 -10.31 -10.65
C ASN A 164 20.48 -10.83 -9.86
N PRO A 165 20.45 -12.02 -9.25
CA PRO A 165 21.57 -12.52 -8.43
C PRO A 165 22.83 -12.85 -9.25
N GLY A 166 22.71 -12.96 -10.58
CA GLY A 166 23.84 -13.22 -11.49
C GLY A 166 24.38 -11.98 -12.19
N GLU A 167 23.80 -10.81 -11.96
CA GLU A 167 24.22 -9.55 -12.60
C GLU A 167 25.18 -8.78 -11.70
N VAL A 168 26.41 -8.62 -12.17
CA VAL A 168 27.48 -7.86 -11.50
C VAL A 168 27.78 -6.53 -12.20
N GLY A 169 26.95 -6.15 -13.18
CA GLY A 169 27.13 -4.91 -13.93
C GLY A 169 26.67 -3.70 -13.10
N ALA A 170 27.36 -2.57 -13.23
CA ALA A 170 26.88 -1.29 -12.71
C ALA A 170 25.64 -0.78 -13.49
N PRO A 171 24.88 0.20 -12.96
CA PRO A 171 23.81 0.86 -13.71
C PRO A 171 24.27 1.46 -15.04
N VAL A 172 23.48 1.27 -16.10
CA VAL A 172 23.70 1.91 -17.40
C VAL A 172 23.07 3.28 -17.37
N ILE A 173 23.88 4.32 -17.60
CA ILE A 173 23.45 5.72 -17.55
C ILE A 173 23.07 6.19 -18.96
N THR A 174 21.90 6.80 -19.10
CA THR A 174 21.41 7.42 -20.34
C THR A 174 20.82 8.82 -20.08
N PRO A 175 20.74 9.72 -21.07
CA PRO A 175 20.15 11.05 -20.86
C PRO A 175 18.65 10.97 -20.51
N ASN A 176 18.19 11.80 -19.57
CA ASN A 176 16.78 11.96 -19.26
C ASN A 176 16.16 13.12 -20.06
N TYR A 177 15.53 12.78 -21.19
CA TYR A 177 14.92 13.77 -22.09
C TYR A 177 13.66 14.44 -21.53
N GLU A 178 13.02 13.88 -20.49
CA GLU A 178 11.76 14.40 -19.95
C GLU A 178 11.93 15.61 -19.04
N VAL A 179 13.13 15.80 -18.49
CA VAL A 179 13.42 16.83 -17.47
C VAL A 179 14.27 17.99 -18.00
N LEU A 180 14.76 17.89 -19.23
CA LEU A 180 15.65 18.89 -19.81
C LEU A 180 14.92 20.23 -19.96
N SER A 181 15.59 21.33 -19.54
CA SER A 181 15.08 22.70 -19.72
C SER A 181 14.60 22.96 -21.15
N LEU A 182 13.55 23.76 -21.28
CA LEU A 182 13.03 24.19 -22.59
C LEU A 182 14.13 24.82 -23.45
N ASP A 183 14.05 24.66 -24.77
CA ASP A 183 15.02 25.18 -25.75
C ASP A 183 16.45 24.62 -25.59
N HIS A 184 16.60 23.47 -24.94
CA HIS A 184 17.86 22.74 -24.86
C HIS A 184 17.75 21.34 -25.47
N SER A 185 18.88 20.81 -25.92
CA SER A 185 19.01 19.43 -26.42
C SER A 185 20.22 18.71 -25.80
N TYR A 186 20.12 17.38 -25.72
CA TYR A 186 21.29 16.53 -25.53
C TYR A 186 21.91 16.17 -26.88
N ASN A 187 23.17 16.55 -27.07
CA ASN A 187 23.97 16.22 -28.24
C ASN A 187 25.20 15.40 -27.82
N GLU A 188 25.94 14.87 -28.80
CA GLU A 188 27.15 14.06 -28.55
C GLU A 188 26.91 12.91 -27.55
N VAL A 189 25.71 12.34 -27.56
CA VAL A 189 25.30 11.27 -26.65
C VAL A 189 26.05 9.98 -27.00
N SER A 190 26.72 9.41 -26.01
CA SER A 190 27.42 8.13 -26.09
C SER A 190 27.20 7.35 -24.79
N SER A 191 27.74 6.14 -24.71
CA SER A 191 27.75 5.36 -23.46
C SER A 191 28.61 5.97 -22.35
N THR A 192 29.43 6.98 -22.66
CA THR A 192 30.38 7.60 -21.70
C THR A 192 30.06 9.08 -21.46
N GLY A 193 28.99 9.62 -22.03
CA GLY A 193 28.62 11.00 -21.77
C GLY A 193 27.62 11.61 -22.74
N MET A 194 27.37 12.89 -22.51
CA MET A 194 26.51 13.74 -23.32
C MET A 194 26.97 15.20 -23.23
N ARG A 195 26.49 16.02 -24.16
CA ARG A 195 26.62 17.48 -24.13
C ARG A 195 25.24 18.12 -24.03
N VAL A 196 25.03 19.01 -23.07
CA VAL A 196 23.85 19.88 -23.01
C VAL A 196 24.12 21.10 -23.89
N LYS A 197 23.19 21.39 -24.80
CA LYS A 197 23.28 22.51 -25.74
C LYS A 197 22.03 23.37 -25.63
N TYR A 198 22.20 24.68 -25.60
CA TYR A 198 21.09 25.63 -25.79
C TYR A 198 20.85 25.87 -27.28
N ASP A 199 19.63 25.66 -27.76
CA ASP A 199 19.34 25.61 -29.21
C ASP A 199 19.14 26.99 -29.84
N MET A 200 18.92 28.02 -29.02
CA MET A 200 18.64 29.37 -29.50
C MET A 200 19.91 30.22 -29.71
N GLU A 201 21.10 29.71 -29.36
CA GLU A 201 22.38 30.38 -29.59
C GLU A 201 23.31 29.56 -30.48
N ASN A 202 24.11 30.26 -31.29
CA ASN A 202 24.96 29.63 -32.31
C ASN A 202 26.16 28.87 -31.71
N ASP A 203 26.71 29.33 -30.58
CA ASP A 203 27.76 28.62 -29.85
C ASP A 203 27.22 27.43 -29.03
N GLY A 204 25.91 27.42 -28.78
CA GLY A 204 25.20 26.41 -28.04
C GLY A 204 25.45 26.46 -26.54
N CYS A 205 25.98 27.58 -26.02
CA CYS A 205 26.21 27.75 -24.60
C CYS A 205 24.92 28.08 -23.87
N VAL A 206 24.76 27.51 -22.68
CA VAL A 206 23.64 27.80 -21.80
C VAL A 206 23.76 29.22 -21.29
N LYS A 207 22.63 29.88 -21.10
CA LYS A 207 22.61 31.23 -20.56
C LYS A 207 23.12 31.24 -19.13
N ALA A 208 24.05 32.16 -18.84
CA ALA A 208 24.47 32.44 -17.48
C ALA A 208 23.27 32.86 -16.62
N PHE A 209 23.34 32.56 -15.32
CA PHE A 209 22.35 32.89 -14.28
C PHE A 209 20.94 32.33 -14.53
N THR A 210 20.76 31.51 -15.56
CA THR A 210 19.50 30.86 -15.88
C THR A 210 19.49 29.43 -15.31
N PRO A 211 18.41 29.00 -14.62
CA PRO A 211 18.29 27.62 -14.17
C PRO A 211 18.32 26.63 -15.34
N LEU A 212 19.35 25.77 -15.33
CA LEU A 212 19.48 24.64 -16.23
C LEU A 212 19.09 23.35 -15.49
N THR A 213 17.97 22.76 -15.90
CA THR A 213 17.55 21.43 -15.46
C THR A 213 17.97 20.40 -16.48
N PHE A 214 18.61 19.33 -16.03
CA PHE A 214 19.01 18.18 -16.84
C PHE A 214 19.04 16.93 -15.96
N GLY A 215 19.03 15.75 -16.57
CA GLY A 215 19.04 14.52 -15.81
C GLY A 215 19.60 13.32 -16.56
N VAL A 216 19.73 12.22 -15.83
CA VAL A 216 20.06 10.91 -16.37
C VAL A 216 19.02 9.88 -15.90
N VAL A 217 18.82 8.85 -16.72
CA VAL A 217 18.02 7.66 -16.41
C VAL A 217 18.95 6.47 -16.32
N THR A 218 18.75 5.63 -15.32
CA THR A 218 19.42 4.34 -15.18
C THR A 218 18.50 3.18 -15.57
N ASP A 219 19.08 2.07 -16.01
CA ASP A 219 18.34 0.84 -16.36
C ASP A 219 17.86 0.03 -15.13
N LYS A 220 18.31 0.42 -13.94
CA LYS A 220 17.93 -0.13 -12.64
C LYS A 220 17.97 0.95 -11.57
N PRO A 221 17.29 0.76 -10.43
CA PRO A 221 17.30 1.73 -9.33
C PRO A 221 18.73 1.94 -8.83
N ALA A 222 19.19 3.18 -8.85
CA ALA A 222 20.54 3.53 -8.48
C ALA A 222 20.57 4.77 -7.61
N GLN A 223 21.65 4.92 -6.85
CA GLN A 223 22.08 6.20 -6.30
C GLN A 223 23.13 6.77 -7.23
N CYS A 224 22.97 8.01 -7.69
CA CYS A 224 23.93 8.66 -8.58
C CYS A 224 24.62 9.81 -7.86
N LYS A 225 25.93 9.93 -8.07
CA LYS A 225 26.77 11.01 -7.57
C LYS A 225 27.45 11.74 -8.71
N VAL A 226 27.77 13.01 -8.46
CA VAL A 226 28.40 13.91 -9.41
C VAL A 226 29.59 14.62 -8.79
N ASP A 227 30.62 14.88 -9.61
CA ASP A 227 31.78 15.68 -9.21
C ASP A 227 32.30 16.50 -10.40
N TYR A 228 33.03 17.56 -10.10
CA TYR A 228 33.71 18.41 -11.09
C TYR A 228 35.08 17.86 -11.47
N ASN A 229 35.67 17.04 -10.60
CA ASN A 229 36.96 16.42 -10.83
C ASN A 229 36.80 14.91 -11.05
N HIS A 230 37.74 14.33 -11.78
CA HIS A 230 37.88 12.89 -11.85
C HIS A 230 38.10 12.31 -10.45
N THR A 231 37.39 11.24 -10.14
CA THR A 231 37.50 10.54 -8.86
C THR A 231 37.87 9.08 -9.10
N SER A 232 38.49 8.44 -8.12
CA SER A 232 38.87 7.02 -8.22
C SER A 232 37.69 6.05 -8.11
N GLY A 233 36.51 6.51 -7.68
CA GLY A 233 35.33 5.68 -7.49
C GLY A 233 34.15 6.44 -6.91
N PHE A 234 32.97 5.81 -6.92
CA PHE A 234 31.70 6.40 -6.49
C PHE A 234 31.74 7.01 -5.09
N ASP A 235 32.32 6.32 -4.11
CA ASP A 235 32.33 6.80 -2.72
C ASP A 235 33.17 8.07 -2.52
N ASN A 236 34.12 8.35 -3.43
CA ASN A 236 34.96 9.54 -3.39
C ASN A 236 34.33 10.77 -4.05
N MET A 237 33.18 10.60 -4.72
CA MET A 237 32.45 11.71 -5.31
C MET A 237 31.70 12.50 -4.23
N ARG A 238 31.82 13.82 -4.30
CA ARG A 238 31.38 14.72 -3.22
C ARG A 238 29.88 15.00 -3.21
N PHE A 239 29.24 15.07 -4.38
CA PHE A 239 27.88 15.58 -4.51
C PHE A 239 26.92 14.47 -4.95
N ASP A 240 25.69 14.48 -4.44
CA ASP A 240 24.64 13.61 -4.95
C ASP A 240 24.04 14.21 -6.22
N PHE A 241 23.73 13.38 -7.21
CA PHE A 241 23.10 13.83 -8.44
C PHE A 241 21.58 13.86 -8.26
N GLY A 242 21.09 14.99 -7.73
CA GLY A 242 19.68 15.24 -7.44
C GLY A 242 19.22 14.70 -6.08
N SER A 243 19.41 13.42 -5.81
CA SER A 243 19.06 12.79 -4.52
C SER A 243 19.99 11.63 -4.18
N ASN A 244 20.00 11.25 -2.90
CA ASN A 244 20.76 10.11 -2.39
C ASN A 244 19.92 8.82 -2.23
N ILE A 245 18.73 8.77 -2.82
CA ILE A 245 17.83 7.61 -2.78
C ILE A 245 17.92 6.81 -4.08
N PHE A 246 17.54 5.52 -4.03
CA PHE A 246 17.57 4.66 -5.21
C PHE A 246 16.39 5.00 -6.13
N LEU A 247 16.67 5.57 -7.31
CA LEU A 247 15.67 5.96 -8.30
C LEU A 247 16.09 5.50 -9.70
N TYR A 248 15.16 5.51 -10.63
CA TYR A 248 15.44 5.37 -12.07
C TYR A 248 15.82 6.71 -12.70
N ASN A 249 15.11 7.77 -12.31
CA ASN A 249 15.26 9.10 -12.87
C ASN A 249 16.00 9.97 -11.88
N HIS A 250 17.12 10.54 -12.34
CA HIS A 250 17.91 11.48 -11.55
C HIS A 250 17.93 12.83 -12.26
N THR A 251 17.58 13.87 -11.54
CA THR A 251 17.42 15.22 -12.09
C THR A 251 18.20 16.20 -11.26
N MET A 252 18.85 17.15 -11.93
CA MET A 252 19.61 18.21 -11.29
C MET A 252 19.22 19.54 -11.94
N THR A 253 19.03 20.55 -11.11
CA THR A 253 18.86 21.94 -11.55
C THR A 253 20.00 22.75 -10.97
N MET A 254 20.68 23.53 -11.81
CA MET A 254 21.72 24.46 -11.38
C MET A 254 21.62 25.76 -12.16
N SER A 255 21.89 26.88 -11.49
CA SER A 255 22.14 28.17 -12.14
C SER A 255 23.64 28.43 -12.03
N LEU A 256 24.29 28.67 -13.16
CA LEU A 256 25.73 28.89 -13.18
C LEU A 256 26.04 30.33 -13.52
N PRO A 257 26.90 30.99 -12.72
CA PRO A 257 27.31 32.35 -13.02
C PRO A 257 28.13 32.39 -14.31
N SER A 258 28.18 33.57 -14.93
CA SER A 258 29.01 33.75 -16.12
C SER A 258 30.49 33.48 -15.81
N PRO A 259 31.29 33.03 -16.80
CA PRO A 259 32.73 32.84 -16.63
C PRO A 259 33.41 34.12 -16.14
N SER A 260 32.99 35.28 -16.67
CA SER A 260 33.49 36.59 -16.27
C SER A 260 33.23 36.91 -14.78
N SER A 261 32.05 36.55 -14.25
CA SER A 261 31.69 36.75 -12.84
C SER A 261 32.53 35.87 -11.91
N ILE A 262 32.74 34.60 -12.27
CA ILE A 262 33.59 33.68 -11.49
C ILE A 262 35.05 34.15 -11.47
N ASN A 263 35.56 34.58 -12.61
CA ASN A 263 36.94 35.10 -12.74
C ASN A 263 37.15 36.39 -11.93
N ALA A 264 36.10 37.23 -11.78
CA ALA A 264 36.13 38.43 -10.95
C ALA A 264 36.17 38.09 -9.44
N GLU A 265 35.46 37.04 -9.01
CA GLU A 265 35.43 36.59 -7.61
C GLU A 265 36.70 35.84 -7.18
N SER A 266 37.32 35.11 -8.10
CA SER A 266 38.56 34.37 -7.83
C SER A 266 39.52 34.46 -9.01
N PRO A 267 40.38 35.51 -9.08
CA PRO A 267 41.28 35.74 -10.22
C PRO A 267 42.37 34.67 -10.40
N VAL A 268 42.43 33.67 -9.52
CA VAL A 268 43.33 32.51 -9.61
C VAL A 268 42.71 31.36 -10.42
N ILE A 269 41.39 31.33 -10.54
CA ILE A 269 40.65 30.35 -11.34
C ILE A 269 40.40 31.00 -12.70
N THR A 270 41.03 30.49 -13.76
CA THR A 270 40.67 30.84 -15.14
C THR A 270 39.54 29.92 -15.56
N ASN A 271 38.31 30.39 -15.43
CA ASN A 271 37.14 29.70 -15.95
C ASN A 271 36.94 30.12 -17.41
N ASP A 272 37.05 29.15 -18.32
CA ASP A 272 36.84 29.30 -19.76
C ASP A 272 35.37 29.10 -20.17
N GLY A 273 34.49 28.94 -19.18
CA GLY A 273 33.06 28.74 -19.36
C GLY A 273 32.67 27.35 -19.81
N VAL A 274 33.61 26.39 -19.88
CA VAL A 274 33.33 25.01 -20.24
C VAL A 274 33.34 24.14 -18.99
N TYR A 275 32.22 23.47 -18.74
CA TYR A 275 32.04 22.61 -17.58
C TYR A 275 31.91 21.17 -18.01
N THR A 276 32.57 20.29 -17.25
CA THR A 276 32.37 18.85 -17.34
C THR A 276 32.04 18.33 -15.96
N LEU A 277 30.89 17.70 -15.84
CA LEU A 277 30.47 16.98 -14.65
C LEU A 277 30.69 15.49 -14.89
N TYR A 278 31.29 14.81 -13.93
CA TYR A 278 31.50 13.37 -13.96
C TYR A 278 30.43 12.73 -13.08
N VAL A 279 29.71 11.75 -13.62
CA VAL A 279 28.64 11.04 -12.92
C VAL A 279 28.99 9.57 -12.79
N ARG A 280 28.75 8.99 -11.61
CA ARG A 280 28.74 7.54 -11.39
C ARG A 280 27.49 7.18 -10.63
N CYS A 281 26.93 6.02 -10.92
CA CYS A 281 25.77 5.48 -10.25
C CYS A 281 26.12 4.13 -9.62
N LYS A 282 25.42 3.80 -8.54
CA LYS A 282 25.59 2.58 -7.76
C LYS A 282 24.23 1.95 -7.48
N ASP A 283 24.08 0.67 -7.80
CA ASP A 283 22.82 -0.05 -7.57
C ASP A 283 22.66 -0.52 -6.12
N GLY A 284 21.49 -1.08 -5.79
CA GLY A 284 21.19 -1.63 -4.47
C GLY A 284 22.05 -2.84 -4.04
N MET A 285 22.90 -3.37 -4.92
CA MET A 285 23.88 -4.42 -4.64
C MET A 285 25.32 -3.89 -4.52
N ASP A 286 25.50 -2.58 -4.46
CA ASP A 286 26.79 -1.91 -4.38
C ASP A 286 27.64 -2.03 -5.66
N ASN A 287 27.04 -2.41 -6.80
CA ASN A 287 27.73 -2.36 -8.10
C ASN A 287 27.78 -0.92 -8.60
N ALA A 288 28.96 -0.30 -8.58
CA ALA A 288 29.17 1.08 -8.99
C ALA A 288 29.85 1.18 -10.36
N ASN A 289 29.57 2.24 -11.12
CA ASN A 289 30.28 2.51 -12.37
C ASN A 289 31.78 2.71 -12.11
N THR A 290 32.62 1.92 -12.79
CA THR A 290 34.08 2.08 -12.76
C THR A 290 34.56 3.25 -13.63
N ASP A 291 33.87 3.50 -14.73
CA ASP A 291 34.11 4.64 -15.62
C ASP A 291 33.06 5.73 -15.35
N GLU A 292 33.44 6.98 -15.57
CA GLU A 292 32.57 8.15 -15.37
C GLU A 292 31.73 8.42 -16.62
N PHE A 293 30.47 8.78 -16.41
CA PHE A 293 29.63 9.35 -17.45
C PHE A 293 29.78 10.88 -17.44
N SER A 294 30.27 11.45 -18.54
CA SER A 294 30.59 12.88 -18.63
C SER A 294 29.41 13.71 -19.15
N ILE A 295 29.01 14.73 -18.41
CA ILE A 295 28.01 15.71 -18.83
C ILE A 295 28.74 17.02 -19.11
N ARG A 296 28.78 17.43 -20.37
CA ARG A 296 29.51 18.62 -20.82
C ARG A 296 28.54 19.73 -21.21
N PHE A 297 28.86 20.97 -20.87
CA PHE A 297 28.14 22.14 -21.37
C PHE A 297 29.04 23.37 -21.26
N CYS A 298 28.67 24.46 -21.93
CA CYS A 298 29.34 25.75 -21.75
C CYS A 298 28.34 26.79 -21.30
N VAL A 299 28.79 27.81 -20.55
CA VAL A 299 27.99 28.93 -20.06
C VAL A 299 28.44 30.21 -20.77
N GLY A 300 27.50 30.97 -21.34
CA GLY A 300 27.81 32.22 -22.03
C GLY A 300 28.19 33.37 -21.08
N ASP A 301 28.90 34.39 -21.58
CA ASP A 301 29.30 35.60 -20.83
C ASP A 301 28.16 36.64 -20.66
N GLY A 302 26.90 36.24 -20.89
CA GLY A 302 25.76 37.16 -20.83
C GLY A 302 25.63 37.88 -19.48
N PRO A 303 25.15 39.14 -19.45
CA PRO A 303 24.94 39.84 -18.19
C PRO A 303 23.86 39.13 -17.38
N ASP A 304 24.05 39.12 -16.05
CA ASP A 304 23.00 38.70 -15.14
C ASP A 304 21.86 39.70 -15.18
N THR A 305 20.65 39.20 -15.44
CA THR A 305 19.45 40.05 -15.52
C THR A 305 18.35 39.55 -14.60
N THR A 306 18.66 38.55 -13.77
CA THR A 306 17.70 37.87 -12.92
C THR A 306 18.08 38.10 -11.47
N PRO A 307 17.13 38.44 -10.60
CA PRO A 307 17.42 38.47 -9.18
C PRO A 307 17.58 37.04 -8.61
N PRO A 308 18.23 36.91 -7.45
CA PRO A 308 18.51 35.59 -6.86
C PRO A 308 17.22 34.89 -6.41
N GLU A 309 17.16 33.58 -6.60
CA GLU A 309 16.00 32.76 -6.26
C GLU A 309 16.23 31.98 -4.96
N ILE A 310 15.27 32.05 -4.05
CA ILE A 310 15.23 31.22 -2.84
C ILE A 310 14.56 29.89 -3.18
N LEU A 311 15.36 28.84 -3.25
CA LEU A 311 14.93 27.49 -3.64
C LEU A 311 14.40 26.67 -2.45
N LEU A 312 15.02 26.84 -1.28
CA LEU A 312 14.71 26.04 -0.08
C LEU A 312 14.92 26.86 1.19
N THR A 313 14.15 26.53 2.22
CA THR A 313 14.29 27.08 3.57
C THR A 313 14.31 25.97 4.61
N ASN A 314 15.01 26.19 5.72
CA ASN A 314 14.93 25.37 6.91
C ASN A 314 14.83 26.27 8.16
N PRO A 315 13.72 26.27 8.91
CA PRO A 315 12.51 25.46 8.71
C PRO A 315 11.81 25.70 7.37
N LEU A 316 11.13 24.66 6.87
CA LEU A 316 10.34 24.74 5.64
C LEU A 316 9.12 25.66 5.81
N ASN A 317 8.67 26.24 4.71
CA ASN A 317 7.46 27.05 4.69
C ASN A 317 6.21 26.27 5.14
N GLY A 318 5.39 26.88 5.99
CA GLY A 318 4.17 26.32 6.54
C GLY A 318 4.39 25.30 7.66
N LYS A 319 5.61 25.14 8.19
CA LYS A 319 5.87 24.21 9.28
C LYS A 319 5.56 24.82 10.65
N PRO A 320 5.10 23.99 11.61
CA PRO A 320 4.91 24.43 12.98
C PRO A 320 6.22 24.68 13.71
N VAL A 321 6.16 25.59 14.69
CA VAL A 321 7.24 25.84 15.64
C VAL A 321 6.74 25.65 17.06
N GLN A 322 7.65 25.29 17.96
CA GLN A 322 7.37 24.99 19.35
C GLN A 322 6.65 26.14 20.06
N TYR A 323 5.77 25.81 20.99
CA TYR A 323 5.10 26.76 21.87
C TYR A 323 6.11 27.45 22.79
N ASN A 324 5.91 28.75 23.03
CA ASN A 324 6.80 29.63 23.79
C ASN A 324 8.20 29.80 23.20
N LEU A 325 8.36 29.50 21.91
CA LEU A 325 9.57 29.83 21.18
C LEU A 325 9.49 31.29 20.70
N ASN A 326 10.45 32.13 21.10
CA ASN A 326 10.51 33.55 20.70
C ASN A 326 11.35 33.80 19.45
N GLU A 327 12.31 32.91 19.18
CA GLU A 327 13.23 32.98 18.04
C GLU A 327 13.61 31.59 17.52
N THR A 328 13.99 31.50 16.26
CA THR A 328 14.42 30.24 15.64
C THR A 328 15.49 30.49 14.58
N ASP A 329 16.44 29.57 14.46
CA ASP A 329 17.43 29.62 13.37
C ASP A 329 16.75 29.46 12.02
N ILE A 330 17.25 30.17 11.01
CA ILE A 330 16.78 30.04 9.62
C ILE A 330 17.97 29.83 8.69
N TRP A 331 17.85 28.83 7.82
CA TRP A 331 18.72 28.64 6.67
C TRP A 331 17.93 28.85 5.39
N VAL A 332 18.46 29.67 4.49
CA VAL A 332 17.89 29.98 3.18
C VAL A 332 18.89 29.52 2.13
N TYR A 333 18.43 28.79 1.12
CA TYR A 333 19.27 28.27 0.05
C TYR A 333 18.95 28.93 -1.27
N LEU A 334 19.98 29.45 -1.92
CA LEU A 334 19.90 30.25 -3.13
C LEU A 334 20.54 29.53 -4.32
N ASN A 335 20.07 29.90 -5.51
CA ASN A 335 20.65 29.46 -6.78
C ASN A 335 21.98 30.17 -7.14
N GLU A 336 22.30 31.31 -6.50
CA GLU A 336 23.50 32.10 -6.78
C GLU A 336 24.01 32.90 -5.56
N PRO A 337 25.24 33.44 -5.58
CA PRO A 337 25.75 34.29 -4.52
C PRO A 337 24.94 35.59 -4.36
N ALA A 338 24.41 35.84 -3.17
CA ALA A 338 23.64 37.04 -2.88
C ALA A 338 23.87 37.57 -1.45
N ASP A 339 23.46 38.82 -1.22
CA ASP A 339 23.19 39.35 0.11
C ASP A 339 21.68 39.33 0.36
N CYS A 340 21.25 38.79 1.49
CA CYS A 340 19.82 38.66 1.83
C CYS A 340 19.47 39.40 3.12
N LYS A 341 18.23 39.89 3.17
CA LYS A 341 17.61 40.48 4.35
C LYS A 341 16.21 39.88 4.54
N TRP A 342 15.71 39.95 5.77
CA TRP A 342 14.33 39.57 6.07
C TRP A 342 13.60 40.63 6.89
N SER A 343 12.27 40.61 6.81
CA SER A 343 11.39 41.51 7.58
C SER A 343 10.08 40.83 7.95
N ARG A 344 9.42 41.31 9.01
CA ARG A 344 8.08 40.89 9.44
C ARG A 344 6.95 41.52 8.61
N GLN A 345 7.31 42.45 7.72
CA GLN A 345 6.40 43.11 6.80
C GLN A 345 6.99 43.04 5.39
N ASP A 346 6.14 42.89 4.37
CA ASP A 346 6.60 42.95 2.99
C ASP A 346 7.07 44.36 2.67
N ARG A 347 8.38 44.50 2.42
CA ARG A 347 9.07 45.77 2.16
C ARG A 347 10.09 45.57 1.07
N GLY A 348 10.46 46.65 0.37
CA GLY A 348 11.61 46.64 -0.53
C GLY A 348 12.90 46.29 0.20
N TYR A 349 13.90 45.74 -0.51
CA TYR A 349 15.16 45.31 0.08
C TYR A 349 15.88 46.43 0.85
N ASP A 350 15.89 47.65 0.29
CA ASP A 350 16.54 48.80 0.92
C ASP A 350 15.78 49.34 2.14
N ASP A 351 14.49 49.01 2.27
CA ASP A 351 13.63 49.40 3.41
C ASP A 351 13.61 48.34 4.53
N MET A 352 14.27 47.19 4.33
CA MET A 352 14.45 46.17 5.35
C MET A 352 15.56 46.57 6.32
N ASN A 353 15.37 46.26 7.61
CA ASN A 353 16.34 46.62 8.65
C ASN A 353 17.69 45.96 8.37
N ASP A 354 18.78 46.74 8.49
CA ASP A 354 20.15 46.25 8.34
C ASP A 354 20.52 45.25 9.46
N ASP A 355 19.88 45.33 10.63
CA ASP A 355 20.07 44.34 11.71
C ASP A 355 19.59 42.92 11.32
N ASN A 356 18.73 42.81 10.30
CA ASN A 356 18.20 41.53 9.78
C ASN A 356 18.95 41.08 8.52
N GLN A 357 20.21 41.51 8.37
CA GLN A 357 21.07 41.05 7.28
C GLN A 357 21.61 39.65 7.56
N MET A 358 21.36 38.73 6.64
CA MET A 358 21.77 37.35 6.76
C MET A 358 23.26 37.15 6.44
N ILE A 359 23.85 36.10 7.00
CA ILE A 359 25.22 35.67 6.68
C ILE A 359 25.17 34.66 5.53
N CYS A 360 25.64 35.07 4.34
CA CYS A 360 25.57 34.27 3.12
C CYS A 360 26.92 33.73 2.63
N ASP A 361 26.92 32.49 2.15
CA ASP A 361 28.04 31.88 1.44
C ASP A 361 28.14 32.48 0.03
N LYS A 362 29.32 33.00 -0.31
CA LYS A 362 29.58 33.75 -1.56
C LYS A 362 30.53 33.05 -2.53
N SER A 363 30.96 31.83 -2.23
CA SER A 363 31.98 31.12 -3.01
C SER A 363 31.46 29.79 -3.49
N VAL A 364 31.74 29.46 -4.76
CA VAL A 364 31.46 28.15 -5.36
C VAL A 364 31.98 26.98 -4.53
N THR A 365 33.07 27.17 -3.78
CA THR A 365 33.68 26.11 -2.93
C THR A 365 32.86 25.79 -1.67
N LYS A 366 32.00 26.73 -1.25
CA LYS A 366 31.14 26.63 -0.06
C LYS A 366 29.72 26.15 -0.39
N MET A 367 29.42 25.84 -1.64
CA MET A 367 28.14 25.24 -2.00
C MET A 367 27.90 23.93 -1.23
N ASN A 368 26.64 23.70 -0.85
CA ASN A 368 26.22 22.46 -0.21
C ASN A 368 26.22 21.28 -1.20
N ASN A 369 25.83 20.08 -0.72
CA ASN A 369 25.78 18.88 -1.57
C ASN A 369 24.77 18.96 -2.73
N LEU A 370 23.83 19.92 -2.68
CA LEU A 370 22.84 20.22 -3.71
C LEU A 370 23.26 21.40 -4.61
N MET A 371 24.50 21.85 -4.52
CA MET A 371 25.05 22.98 -5.28
C MET A 371 24.31 24.31 -5.05
N MET A 372 23.82 24.54 -3.83
CA MET A 372 23.15 25.79 -3.44
C MET A 372 24.03 26.63 -2.50
N TYR A 373 23.84 27.94 -2.52
CA TYR A 373 24.46 28.89 -1.60
C TYR A 373 23.60 29.06 -0.36
N LYS A 374 24.19 28.91 0.83
CA LYS A 374 23.45 29.00 2.08
C LYS A 374 23.57 30.39 2.69
N CYS A 375 22.45 30.97 3.09
CA CYS A 375 22.36 32.11 3.98
C CYS A 375 21.79 31.67 5.34
N THR A 376 22.33 32.18 6.44
CA THR A 376 21.88 31.84 7.80
C THR A 376 21.60 33.09 8.63
N ASP A 377 20.57 33.03 9.47
CA ASP A 377 20.23 34.07 10.44
C ASP A 377 19.32 33.50 11.56
N VAL A 378 18.84 34.35 12.46
CA VAL A 378 17.86 34.03 13.52
C VAL A 378 16.59 34.86 13.31
N LEU A 379 15.45 34.18 13.14
CA LEU A 379 14.14 34.82 13.04
C LEU A 379 13.60 35.12 14.42
N THR A 380 13.34 36.39 14.72
CA THR A 380 12.84 36.82 16.03
C THR A 380 11.37 37.22 16.00
N GLY A 381 10.78 37.31 17.20
CA GLY A 381 9.42 37.78 17.44
C GLY A 381 8.33 36.76 17.11
N LEU A 382 8.65 35.47 17.17
CA LEU A 382 7.66 34.41 17.02
C LEU A 382 6.54 34.56 18.05
N GLU A 383 5.31 34.36 17.60
CA GLU A 383 4.11 34.42 18.41
C GLU A 383 3.39 33.05 18.41
N ASN A 384 2.92 32.65 19.59
CA ASN A 384 2.12 31.44 19.76
C ASN A 384 0.75 31.55 19.08
N SER A 385 0.19 30.42 18.64
CA SER A 385 -1.17 30.32 18.05
C SER A 385 -1.44 31.28 16.88
N LYS A 386 -0.40 31.70 16.16
CA LYS A 386 -0.49 32.61 15.02
C LYS A 386 0.43 32.18 13.90
N ASN A 387 0.12 32.63 12.70
CA ASN A 387 1.03 32.56 11.57
C ASN A 387 2.09 33.65 11.72
N ASN A 388 3.36 33.24 11.79
CA ASN A 388 4.51 34.11 11.86
C ASN A 388 5.06 34.28 10.45
N ASP A 389 4.68 35.38 9.81
CA ASP A 389 5.09 35.71 8.45
C ASP A 389 6.43 36.47 8.44
N TYR A 390 7.34 35.99 7.60
CA TYR A 390 8.65 36.57 7.32
C TYR A 390 8.80 36.73 5.81
N TYR A 391 9.33 37.88 5.39
CA TYR A 391 9.51 38.28 4.00
C TYR A 391 10.99 38.43 3.73
N PHE A 392 11.52 37.64 2.81
CA PHE A 392 12.93 37.65 2.45
C PHE A 392 13.09 38.33 1.09
N ARG A 393 14.15 39.13 0.98
CA ARG A 393 14.64 39.66 -0.29
C ARG A 393 16.14 39.55 -0.32
N CYS A 394 16.64 39.25 -1.50
CA CYS A 394 18.03 39.08 -1.79
C CYS A 394 18.43 39.96 -2.97
N ARG A 395 19.71 40.32 -2.99
CA ARG A 395 20.38 41.08 -4.04
C ARG A 395 21.62 40.31 -4.44
N ASP A 396 21.71 39.93 -5.72
CA ASP A 396 22.79 39.10 -6.26
C ASP A 396 24.17 39.80 -6.18
N GLN A 397 25.17 39.11 -6.71
CA GLN A 397 26.50 39.64 -7.05
C GLN A 397 27.07 40.58 -5.97
N PRO A 398 27.35 40.08 -4.76
CA PRO A 398 27.79 40.90 -3.63
C PRO A 398 29.09 41.67 -3.88
N ASN A 399 29.85 41.34 -4.92
CA ASN A 399 31.10 41.98 -5.31
C ASN A 399 30.98 42.89 -6.54
N ALA A 400 29.82 42.95 -7.20
CA ALA A 400 29.58 43.80 -8.37
C ALA A 400 29.23 45.25 -7.98
N ALA A 401 29.30 46.16 -8.94
CA ALA A 401 28.85 47.53 -8.74
C ALA A 401 27.33 47.58 -8.56
N GLU A 402 26.82 48.48 -7.73
CA GLU A 402 25.41 48.49 -7.31
C GLU A 402 24.40 48.58 -8.46
N ASN A 403 24.78 49.21 -9.58
CA ASN A 403 23.95 49.32 -10.79
C ASN A 403 23.85 48.03 -11.60
N ASP A 404 24.75 47.07 -11.36
CA ASP A 404 24.81 45.80 -12.06
C ASP A 404 24.17 44.66 -11.25
N ARG A 405 23.70 44.96 -10.03
CA ARG A 405 23.08 43.99 -9.12
C ARG A 405 21.57 43.93 -9.32
N ASN A 406 21.02 42.73 -9.42
CA ASN A 406 19.58 42.50 -9.47
C ASN A 406 19.03 42.21 -8.07
N THR A 407 17.90 42.84 -7.75
CA THR A 407 17.23 42.72 -6.45
C THR A 407 15.85 42.11 -6.62
N ASN A 408 15.45 41.24 -5.68
CA ASN A 408 14.08 40.72 -5.69
C ASN A 408 13.04 41.85 -5.59
N THR A 409 12.17 41.94 -6.59
CA THR A 409 11.02 42.85 -6.60
C THR A 409 9.84 42.32 -5.77
N GLN A 410 9.71 40.99 -5.70
CA GLN A 410 8.75 40.28 -4.87
C GLN A 410 9.47 39.58 -3.72
N SER A 411 8.87 39.60 -2.53
CA SER A 411 9.43 38.90 -1.37
C SER A 411 9.14 37.40 -1.44
N TYR A 412 10.11 36.57 -1.04
CA TYR A 412 9.82 35.19 -0.66
C TYR A 412 9.14 35.21 0.71
N LYS A 413 7.92 34.70 0.80
CA LYS A 413 7.16 34.65 2.04
C LYS A 413 7.33 33.29 2.72
N LEU A 414 7.91 33.30 3.91
CA LEU A 414 7.93 32.17 4.84
C LEU A 414 6.87 32.39 5.92
N THR A 415 6.05 31.38 6.17
CA THR A 415 5.09 31.36 7.26
C THR A 415 5.41 30.21 8.19
N LEU A 416 5.70 30.52 9.46
CA LEU A 416 5.88 29.53 10.52
C LEU A 416 4.64 29.51 11.43
N ILE A 417 4.11 28.34 11.73
CA ILE A 417 2.86 28.20 12.48
C ILE A 417 3.20 28.10 13.97
N GLY A 418 2.97 29.16 14.73
CA GLY A 418 3.10 29.13 16.19
C GLY A 418 2.06 28.19 16.79
N THR A 419 2.53 27.18 17.53
CA THR A 419 1.65 26.16 18.11
C THR A 419 1.07 26.58 19.47
N ARG A 420 0.39 25.64 20.14
CA ARG A 420 -0.14 25.71 21.51
C ARG A 420 0.65 24.72 22.39
N PRO A 421 0.50 24.75 23.73
CA PRO A 421 0.98 23.63 24.56
C PRO A 421 0.49 22.31 23.99
N PHE A 422 1.30 21.27 24.01
CA PHE A 422 0.91 19.92 23.63
C PHE A 422 0.78 19.12 24.92
N ASP A 423 -0.36 18.47 25.12
CA ASP A 423 -0.72 17.87 26.40
C ASP A 423 -1.13 16.40 26.21
N ILE A 424 -0.64 15.52 27.07
CA ILE A 424 -1.21 14.19 27.27
C ILE A 424 -2.39 14.33 28.22
N ILE A 425 -3.59 14.03 27.73
CA ILE A 425 -4.84 14.19 28.50
C ILE A 425 -5.32 12.90 29.14
N GLU A 426 -4.93 11.74 28.59
CA GLU A 426 -5.28 10.44 29.15
C GLU A 426 -4.19 9.40 28.86
N VAL A 427 -3.97 8.51 29.82
CA VAL A 427 -3.12 7.32 29.68
C VAL A 427 -3.81 6.12 30.32
N GLY A 428 -3.57 4.93 29.77
CA GLY A 428 -4.05 3.69 30.35
C GLY A 428 -3.20 2.47 29.96
N PRO A 429 -3.56 1.30 30.52
CA PRO A 429 -4.77 1.02 31.30
C PRO A 429 -4.69 1.44 32.77
N ASN A 430 -5.84 1.67 33.41
CA ASN A 430 -5.93 2.00 34.84
C ASN A 430 -6.48 0.81 35.64
N GLY A 431 -5.88 0.54 36.81
CA GLY A 431 -6.35 -0.47 37.75
C GLY A 431 -5.80 -1.86 37.47
N THR A 432 -6.68 -2.87 37.52
CA THR A 432 -6.33 -4.27 37.26
C THR A 432 -6.82 -4.67 35.87
N VAL A 433 -5.93 -5.24 35.06
CA VAL A 433 -6.27 -5.89 33.80
C VAL A 433 -6.33 -7.39 34.03
N GLU A 434 -7.49 -7.98 33.77
CA GLU A 434 -7.69 -9.42 33.85
C GLU A 434 -7.21 -10.07 32.56
N GLY A 435 -6.38 -11.12 32.70
CA GLY A 435 -5.93 -11.94 31.60
C GLY A 435 -6.47 -13.36 31.66
N TYR A 436 -6.54 -13.97 30.49
CA TYR A 436 -7.01 -15.34 30.28
C TYR A 436 -5.79 -16.22 29.96
N ALA A 437 -5.59 -17.34 30.69
CA ALA A 437 -4.39 -18.19 30.61
C ALA A 437 -3.07 -17.53 31.10
N ASN A 438 -1.89 -18.06 30.77
CA ASN A 438 -0.61 -17.63 31.38
C ASN A 438 -0.17 -16.17 31.05
N VAL A 439 -0.88 -15.45 30.18
CA VAL A 439 -0.58 -14.07 29.76
C VAL A 439 -1.87 -13.27 29.56
N ALA A 440 -1.83 -11.97 29.86
CA ALA A 440 -2.87 -11.01 29.53
C ALA A 440 -2.48 -10.21 28.27
N GLU A 441 -3.43 -9.99 27.37
CA GLU A 441 -3.28 -9.04 26.28
C GLU A 441 -3.69 -7.65 26.80
N VAL A 442 -2.72 -6.75 26.88
CA VAL A 442 -2.89 -5.41 27.46
C VAL A 442 -2.67 -4.36 26.38
N GLU A 443 -3.67 -3.50 26.16
CA GLU A 443 -3.54 -2.34 25.28
C GLU A 443 -3.11 -1.11 26.10
N LEU A 444 -1.88 -0.67 25.90
CA LEU A 444 -1.44 0.65 26.34
C LEU A 444 -2.07 1.67 25.41
N PHE A 445 -2.69 2.70 25.97
CA PHE A 445 -3.21 3.81 25.17
C PHE A 445 -2.83 5.16 25.78
N VAL A 446 -2.67 6.14 24.89
CA VAL A 446 -2.41 7.53 25.23
C VAL A 446 -3.32 8.41 24.37
N GLU A 447 -3.95 9.41 24.96
CA GLU A 447 -4.67 10.45 24.23
C GLU A 447 -3.99 11.80 24.43
N THR A 448 -3.75 12.50 23.32
CA THR A 448 -3.06 13.78 23.27
C THR A 448 -3.98 14.87 22.75
N ALA A 449 -3.75 16.10 23.17
CA ALA A 449 -4.52 17.27 22.78
C ALA A 449 -3.62 18.48 22.52
N ASN A 450 -4.23 19.51 21.91
CA ASN A 450 -3.59 20.79 21.60
C ASN A 450 -2.37 20.66 20.65
N GLY A 451 -1.27 21.35 20.89
CA GLY A 451 -0.11 21.36 19.99
C GLY A 451 -0.43 21.74 18.54
N TYR A 452 0.34 21.18 17.60
CA TYR A 452 0.02 21.22 16.17
C TYR A 452 -1.10 20.23 15.83
N ASN A 453 -2.07 20.67 15.02
CA ASN A 453 -3.18 19.86 14.53
C ASN A 453 -4.02 19.10 15.58
N GLN A 454 -4.27 19.71 16.75
CA GLN A 454 -5.21 19.20 17.77
C GLN A 454 -4.83 17.86 18.41
N GLY A 455 -3.56 17.67 18.75
CA GLY A 455 -3.06 16.53 19.50
C GLY A 455 -2.32 15.52 18.64
N ASP A 456 -2.23 15.74 17.32
CA ASP A 456 -1.45 14.87 16.45
C ASP A 456 0.02 14.87 16.84
N GLY A 457 0.55 13.68 17.12
CA GLY A 457 1.95 13.52 17.49
C GLY A 457 2.44 12.08 17.41
N TRP A 458 3.69 11.89 17.83
CA TRP A 458 4.34 10.60 17.95
C TRP A 458 4.58 10.27 19.42
N CYS A 459 3.98 9.18 19.88
CA CYS A 459 4.11 8.69 21.25
C CYS A 459 5.02 7.47 21.33
N TYR A 460 5.81 7.45 22.39
CA TYR A 460 6.77 6.43 22.72
C TYR A 460 6.47 5.91 24.11
N PHE A 461 6.79 4.65 24.36
CA PHE A 461 6.64 4.02 25.67
C PHE A 461 7.96 3.41 26.15
N SER A 462 8.13 3.31 27.46
CA SER A 462 9.30 2.71 28.12
C SER A 462 8.90 2.04 29.43
N THR A 463 9.60 0.98 29.84
CA THR A 463 9.44 0.34 31.16
C THR A 463 10.37 0.91 32.23
N THR A 464 11.36 1.72 31.84
CA THR A 464 12.37 2.30 32.74
C THR A 464 12.25 3.81 32.86
N GLY A 465 11.69 4.47 31.84
CA GLY A 465 11.63 5.93 31.74
C GLY A 465 12.95 6.58 31.31
N ALA A 466 14.00 5.79 31.04
CA ALA A 466 15.26 6.31 30.53
C ALA A 466 15.12 6.73 29.06
N GLU A 467 15.75 7.85 28.67
CA GLU A 467 15.64 8.41 27.31
C GLU A 467 16.07 7.43 26.20
N SER A 468 17.02 6.52 26.48
CA SER A 468 17.46 5.48 25.53
C SER A 468 16.46 4.35 25.32
N ASP A 469 15.49 4.21 26.22
CA ASP A 469 14.65 3.02 26.32
C ASP A 469 13.23 3.27 25.78
N TYR A 470 12.96 4.47 25.27
CA TYR A 470 11.70 4.81 24.63
C TYR A 470 11.60 4.16 23.24
N ILE A 471 10.52 3.43 23.04
CA ILE A 471 10.20 2.73 21.79
C ILE A 471 8.92 3.36 21.23
N LEU A 472 8.90 3.61 19.92
CA LEU A 472 7.74 4.16 19.23
C LEU A 472 6.54 3.21 19.35
N MET A 473 5.36 3.74 19.65
CA MET A 473 4.11 2.96 19.68
C MET A 473 3.68 2.52 18.27
N GLY A 474 2.99 1.37 18.18
CA GLY A 474 2.53 0.80 16.92
C GLY A 474 1.53 1.69 16.17
N ASP A 475 0.52 2.21 16.87
CA ASP A 475 -0.43 3.18 16.32
C ASP A 475 -0.14 4.55 16.91
N THR A 476 0.30 5.48 16.07
CA THR A 476 0.65 6.86 16.45
C THR A 476 0.54 7.78 15.22
N ASN A 477 1.06 9.01 15.27
CA ASN A 477 0.81 10.05 14.25
C ASN A 477 -0.68 10.42 14.18
N SER A 478 -1.32 10.50 15.34
CA SER A 478 -2.69 10.98 15.52
C SER A 478 -2.85 11.54 16.93
N ASN A 479 -4.06 11.87 17.37
CA ASN A 479 -4.35 12.27 18.75
C ASN A 479 -4.62 11.08 19.69
N VAL A 480 -4.69 9.85 19.18
CA VAL A 480 -4.89 8.61 19.95
C VAL A 480 -3.81 7.60 19.58
N HIS A 481 -3.11 7.09 20.57
CA HIS A 481 -1.96 6.21 20.38
C HIS A 481 -2.18 4.88 21.07
N ARG A 482 -1.84 3.77 20.42
CA ARG A 482 -2.10 2.42 20.93
C ARG A 482 -0.89 1.51 20.75
N GLN A 483 -0.70 0.65 21.74
CA GLN A 483 0.32 -0.39 21.72
C GLN A 483 -0.14 -1.62 22.52
N THR A 484 -0.26 -2.75 21.84
CA THR A 484 -0.56 -4.03 22.48
C THR A 484 0.69 -4.65 23.12
N GLN A 485 0.52 -5.23 24.31
CA GLN A 485 1.52 -5.98 25.07
C GLN A 485 0.95 -7.34 25.50
N SER A 486 1.80 -8.37 25.56
CA SER A 486 1.45 -9.65 26.17
C SER A 486 2.22 -9.77 27.48
N LEU A 487 1.52 -9.59 28.59
CA LEU A 487 2.10 -9.45 29.93
C LEU A 487 1.74 -10.65 30.80
N VAL A 488 2.62 -11.02 31.72
CA VAL A 488 2.34 -12.05 32.72
C VAL A 488 1.76 -11.41 33.98
N GLU A 489 1.27 -12.22 34.90
CA GLU A 489 0.80 -11.75 36.21
C GLU A 489 1.92 -10.99 36.96
N ALA A 490 1.79 -9.66 37.07
CA ALA A 490 2.73 -8.77 37.75
C ALA A 490 2.17 -7.34 37.86
N GLU A 491 2.90 -6.48 38.56
CA GLU A 491 2.72 -5.03 38.56
C GLU A 491 3.61 -4.41 37.48
N TYR A 492 3.04 -3.53 36.66
CA TYR A 492 3.75 -2.85 35.58
C TYR A 492 3.67 -1.35 35.73
N THR A 493 4.78 -0.67 35.40
CA THR A 493 4.81 0.78 35.21
C THR A 493 5.35 1.07 33.82
N TYR A 494 4.58 1.82 33.05
CA TYR A 494 4.97 2.31 31.74
C TYR A 494 5.07 3.82 31.75
N TYR A 495 6.11 4.34 31.11
CA TYR A 495 6.36 5.76 30.90
C TYR A 495 6.07 6.10 29.45
N PHE A 496 5.41 7.22 29.23
CA PHE A 496 5.07 7.73 27.90
C PHE A 496 5.76 9.05 27.64
N LYS A 497 6.24 9.22 26.42
CA LYS A 497 6.79 10.47 25.88
C LYS A 497 6.15 10.71 24.54
N CYS A 498 5.45 11.82 24.41
CA CYS A 498 4.76 12.19 23.19
C CYS A 498 5.29 13.52 22.69
N HIS A 499 5.46 13.67 21.38
CA HIS A 499 5.83 14.95 20.78
C HIS A 499 5.06 15.24 19.51
N ASP A 500 4.79 16.51 19.24
CA ASP A 500 4.13 16.95 18.00
C ASP A 500 5.13 17.37 16.92
N LEU A 501 4.61 17.67 15.72
CA LEU A 501 5.42 18.14 14.59
C LEU A 501 6.12 19.49 14.87
N GLY A 502 5.62 20.29 15.81
CA GLY A 502 6.22 21.55 16.22
C GLY A 502 7.38 21.39 17.20
N GLY A 503 7.65 20.16 17.67
CA GLY A 503 8.66 19.88 18.68
C GLY A 503 8.20 20.12 20.12
N ASN A 504 6.90 20.34 20.35
CA ASN A 504 6.35 20.30 21.71
C ASN A 504 6.34 18.86 22.19
N ALA A 505 6.65 18.64 23.46
CA ALA A 505 6.65 17.32 24.06
C ALA A 505 6.01 17.34 25.43
N ASP A 506 5.33 16.24 25.77
CA ASP A 506 4.77 15.99 27.08
C ASP A 506 5.02 14.54 27.51
N TYR A 507 4.97 14.32 28.83
CA TYR A 507 5.38 13.08 29.47
C TYR A 507 4.36 12.62 30.51
N ALA A 508 4.06 11.33 30.51
CA ALA A 508 3.15 10.73 31.47
C ALA A 508 3.65 9.35 31.89
N ASN A 509 3.02 8.76 32.90
CA ASN A 509 3.23 7.36 33.25
C ASN A 509 1.94 6.75 33.76
N VAL A 510 1.86 5.43 33.68
CA VAL A 510 0.75 4.65 34.21
C VAL A 510 1.28 3.43 34.95
N SER A 511 0.63 3.08 36.06
CA SER A 511 0.89 1.86 36.80
C SER A 511 -0.39 1.05 36.90
N PHE A 512 -0.30 -0.24 36.58
CA PHE A 512 -1.43 -1.16 36.61
C PHE A 512 -0.98 -2.56 36.97
N ARG A 513 -1.92 -3.36 37.46
CA ARG A 513 -1.71 -4.75 37.81
C ARG A 513 -2.30 -5.65 36.73
N VAL A 514 -1.60 -6.72 36.39
CA VAL A 514 -2.14 -7.83 35.61
C VAL A 514 -2.48 -8.97 36.55
N ASP A 515 -3.76 -9.36 36.59
CA ASP A 515 -4.22 -10.54 37.31
C ASP A 515 -4.64 -11.62 36.32
N ILE A 516 -4.17 -12.84 36.55
CA ILE A 516 -4.46 -13.99 35.71
C ILE A 516 -5.38 -14.93 36.46
N ASP A 517 -6.57 -15.16 35.91
CA ASP A 517 -7.51 -16.12 36.45
C ASP A 517 -7.11 -17.57 36.07
N ARG A 518 -7.03 -18.41 37.10
CA ARG A 518 -6.65 -19.84 37.02
C ARG A 518 -7.65 -20.73 37.73
N GLU A 519 -8.71 -20.18 38.30
CA GLU A 519 -9.71 -20.96 39.02
C GLU A 519 -10.78 -21.42 38.04
N MET A 520 -11.39 -22.58 38.30
CA MET A 520 -12.48 -23.07 37.47
C MET A 520 -13.82 -22.58 38.05
N PRO A 521 -14.86 -22.41 37.22
CA PRO A 521 -16.15 -21.94 37.69
C PRO A 521 -16.79 -22.95 38.64
N ILE A 522 -17.27 -22.45 39.79
CA ILE A 522 -17.89 -23.24 40.83
C ILE A 522 -19.41 -23.05 40.75
N ILE A 523 -20.16 -24.15 40.75
CA ILE A 523 -21.62 -24.10 40.85
C ILE A 523 -21.99 -23.77 42.31
N ALA A 524 -22.29 -22.50 42.56
CA ALA A 524 -22.64 -21.97 43.88
C ALA A 524 -24.05 -22.37 44.32
N ARG A 525 -24.98 -22.56 43.38
CA ARG A 525 -26.36 -23.00 43.66
C ARG A 525 -26.89 -23.93 42.57
N ALA A 526 -27.74 -24.87 42.98
CA ALA A 526 -28.53 -25.69 42.09
C ALA A 526 -29.92 -25.90 42.71
N PHE A 527 -30.98 -25.63 41.93
CA PHE A 527 -32.35 -25.77 42.40
C PHE A 527 -33.30 -26.09 41.25
N LYS A 528 -34.49 -26.57 41.60
CA LYS A 528 -35.55 -26.84 40.64
C LYS A 528 -36.46 -25.61 40.52
N ASP A 529 -36.69 -25.15 39.29
CA ASP A 529 -37.68 -24.12 38.96
C ASP A 529 -38.63 -24.64 37.88
N GLY A 530 -39.88 -24.92 38.27
CA GLY A 530 -40.84 -25.62 37.41
C GLY A 530 -40.33 -26.98 36.93
N ASP A 531 -40.23 -27.14 35.60
CA ASP A 531 -39.71 -28.34 34.93
C ASP A 531 -38.24 -28.20 34.52
N ARG A 532 -37.46 -27.33 35.19
CA ARG A 532 -36.04 -27.09 34.90
C ARG A 532 -35.16 -27.25 36.12
N LEU A 533 -33.98 -27.82 35.93
CA LEU A 533 -32.84 -27.67 36.82
C LEU A 533 -32.16 -26.36 36.46
N VAL A 534 -32.06 -25.43 37.42
CA VAL A 534 -31.31 -24.18 37.29
C VAL A 534 -30.04 -24.29 38.13
N ILE A 535 -28.90 -23.99 37.54
CA ILE A 535 -27.62 -23.87 38.22
C ILE A 535 -27.11 -22.44 38.12
N MET A 536 -26.44 -21.98 39.17
CA MET A 536 -25.77 -20.69 39.20
C MET A 536 -24.30 -20.86 39.54
N THR A 537 -23.42 -20.36 38.68
CA THR A 537 -21.98 -20.30 38.90
C THR A 537 -21.58 -19.00 39.59
N ASP A 538 -20.43 -19.02 40.29
CA ASP A 538 -19.83 -17.84 40.93
C ASP A 538 -19.22 -16.85 39.93
N GLU A 539 -18.90 -17.30 38.73
CA GLU A 539 -18.45 -16.50 37.59
C GLU A 539 -19.15 -16.88 36.28
N LYS A 540 -18.92 -16.12 35.21
CA LYS A 540 -19.53 -16.39 33.91
C LYS A 540 -18.90 -17.62 33.26
N SER A 541 -19.73 -18.55 32.80
CA SER A 541 -19.25 -19.81 32.26
C SER A 541 -20.07 -20.33 31.08
N GLU A 542 -19.58 -21.41 30.49
CA GLU A 542 -20.25 -22.29 29.55
C GLU A 542 -20.36 -23.67 30.21
N CYS A 543 -21.59 -24.11 30.49
CA CYS A 543 -21.84 -25.39 31.14
C CYS A 543 -22.45 -26.42 30.17
N SER A 544 -22.04 -27.67 30.31
CA SER A 544 -22.59 -28.83 29.61
C SER A 544 -22.74 -30.00 30.56
N TYR A 545 -23.67 -30.92 30.28
CA TYR A 545 -23.91 -32.08 31.13
C TYR A 545 -23.89 -33.41 30.36
N SER A 546 -23.69 -34.49 31.11
CA SER A 546 -23.80 -35.88 30.66
C SER A 546 -24.65 -36.67 31.65
N GLU A 547 -25.45 -37.62 31.17
CA GLU A 547 -26.26 -38.50 32.02
C GLU A 547 -25.48 -39.75 32.47
N LYS A 548 -24.30 -40.00 31.91
CA LYS A 548 -23.56 -41.25 32.11
C LYS A 548 -22.53 -41.16 33.22
N ASP A 549 -21.54 -40.29 33.06
CA ASP A 549 -20.43 -40.08 33.98
C ASP A 549 -19.71 -38.74 33.68
N CYS A 550 -18.69 -38.41 34.47
CA CYS A 550 -17.86 -37.22 34.29
C CYS A 550 -16.76 -37.38 33.21
N ASP A 551 -16.69 -38.51 32.51
CA ASP A 551 -15.67 -38.79 31.49
C ASP A 551 -16.16 -38.37 30.09
N PHE A 552 -16.50 -37.09 29.96
CA PHE A 552 -16.90 -36.46 28.69
C PHE A 552 -16.17 -35.11 28.49
N ALA A 553 -15.93 -34.72 27.24
CA ALA A 553 -15.46 -33.38 26.92
C ALA A 553 -16.62 -32.39 26.90
N LEU A 554 -16.40 -31.13 27.28
CA LEU A 554 -17.47 -30.12 27.34
C LEU A 554 -18.26 -30.03 26.03
N ASN A 555 -17.56 -30.02 24.90
CA ASN A 555 -18.15 -29.96 23.55
C ASN A 555 -18.92 -31.22 23.13
N ASP A 556 -18.69 -32.36 23.80
CA ASP A 556 -19.38 -33.63 23.54
C ASP A 556 -20.62 -33.81 24.45
N GLY A 557 -20.75 -32.97 25.47
CA GLY A 557 -21.89 -32.96 26.39
C GLY A 557 -23.12 -32.29 25.79
N VAL A 558 -24.26 -32.45 26.47
CA VAL A 558 -25.45 -31.68 26.14
C VAL A 558 -25.29 -30.28 26.73
N SER A 559 -25.26 -29.27 25.85
CA SER A 559 -25.07 -27.88 26.24
C SER A 559 -26.24 -27.37 27.10
N MET A 560 -25.91 -26.70 28.20
CA MET A 560 -26.88 -25.93 28.98
C MET A 560 -26.97 -24.51 28.37
N PRO A 561 -28.18 -23.96 28.13
CA PRO A 561 -28.33 -22.66 27.47
C PRO A 561 -27.66 -21.50 28.21
N TYR A 562 -27.44 -20.41 27.45
CA TYR A 562 -26.76 -19.17 27.84
C TYR A 562 -25.24 -19.32 28.03
N VAL A 563 -24.48 -19.23 26.93
CA VAL A 563 -23.01 -19.15 26.99
C VAL A 563 -22.60 -17.82 27.63
N ASN A 564 -21.54 -17.86 28.44
CA ASN A 564 -20.97 -16.68 29.12
C ASN A 564 -21.97 -16.02 30.11
N SER A 565 -22.71 -16.87 30.82
CA SER A 565 -23.72 -16.50 31.82
C SER A 565 -23.30 -17.04 33.19
N THR A 566 -23.82 -16.46 34.27
CA THR A 566 -23.73 -17.05 35.62
C THR A 566 -24.90 -17.98 35.92
N GLU A 567 -25.91 -18.02 35.05
CA GLU A 567 -27.11 -18.83 35.20
C GLU A 567 -27.28 -19.73 33.98
N HIS A 568 -27.48 -21.03 34.22
CA HIS A 568 -27.70 -22.05 33.20
C HIS A 568 -28.86 -22.96 33.62
N TYR A 569 -29.52 -23.58 32.64
CA TYR A 569 -30.60 -24.51 32.93
C TYR A 569 -30.60 -25.75 32.04
N VAL A 570 -31.32 -26.78 32.46
CA VAL A 570 -31.63 -27.98 31.68
C VAL A 570 -33.02 -28.47 32.06
N ASP A 571 -33.70 -29.16 31.14
CA ASP A 571 -34.97 -29.81 31.45
C ASP A 571 -34.80 -30.86 32.57
N TRP A 572 -35.73 -30.84 33.52
CA TRP A 572 -35.69 -31.65 34.74
C TRP A 572 -36.31 -33.03 34.55
N THR A 573 -35.61 -34.09 34.96
CA THR A 573 -36.11 -35.47 35.04
C THR A 573 -35.73 -36.12 36.38
N ASP A 574 -36.74 -36.65 37.07
CA ASP A 574 -36.59 -37.16 38.45
C ASP A 574 -35.63 -38.37 38.57
N ASP A 575 -35.51 -39.18 37.51
CA ASP A 575 -34.68 -40.40 37.48
C ASP A 575 -33.28 -40.20 36.83
N THR A 576 -32.88 -38.95 36.56
CA THR A 576 -31.60 -38.65 35.88
C THR A 576 -30.53 -38.18 36.85
N THR A 577 -29.28 -38.59 36.61
CA THR A 577 -28.09 -38.00 37.26
C THR A 577 -27.36 -37.12 36.27
N TYR A 578 -27.31 -35.82 36.55
CA TYR A 578 -26.63 -34.81 35.76
C TYR A 578 -25.18 -34.67 36.21
N HIS A 579 -24.25 -35.07 35.35
CA HIS A 579 -22.82 -34.87 35.51
C HIS A 579 -22.44 -33.59 34.77
N ILE A 580 -22.26 -32.48 35.50
CA ILE A 580 -22.15 -31.14 34.93
C ILE A 580 -20.69 -30.68 34.92
N LYS A 581 -20.24 -30.14 33.79
CA LYS A 581 -18.97 -29.43 33.65
C LYS A 581 -19.22 -28.02 33.19
N CYS A 582 -18.54 -27.07 33.82
CA CYS A 582 -18.53 -25.68 33.43
C CYS A 582 -17.10 -25.28 33.09
N LYS A 583 -16.97 -24.43 32.07
CA LYS A 583 -15.73 -23.83 31.60
C LYS A 583 -15.94 -22.32 31.58
N ASP A 584 -15.06 -21.56 32.22
CA ASP A 584 -15.13 -20.10 32.20
C ASP A 584 -14.70 -19.52 30.83
N GLN A 585 -14.56 -18.20 30.76
CA GLN A 585 -14.01 -17.52 29.59
C GLN A 585 -12.50 -17.77 29.42
N SER A 586 -11.79 -18.04 30.52
CA SER A 586 -10.36 -18.32 30.60
C SER A 586 -9.97 -19.72 30.08
N GLY A 587 -10.96 -20.60 29.88
CA GLY A 587 -10.77 -22.01 29.54
C GLY A 587 -10.51 -22.93 30.74
N ASN A 588 -10.58 -22.41 31.97
CA ASN A 588 -10.46 -23.22 33.18
C ASN A 588 -11.71 -24.09 33.32
N GLN A 589 -11.49 -25.39 33.48
CA GLN A 589 -12.55 -26.38 33.62
C GLN A 589 -12.03 -27.59 34.41
N PRO A 590 -12.92 -28.42 34.96
CA PRO A 590 -12.52 -29.66 35.63
C PRO A 590 -11.70 -30.56 34.70
N VAL A 591 -10.62 -31.14 35.24
CA VAL A 591 -9.80 -32.16 34.55
C VAL A 591 -10.64 -33.38 34.14
N THR A 592 -10.17 -34.14 33.14
CA THR A 592 -10.84 -35.34 32.63
C THR A 592 -11.24 -36.28 33.77
N ARG A 593 -12.51 -36.75 33.76
CA ARG A 593 -13.19 -37.54 34.81
C ARG A 593 -13.70 -36.81 36.05
N TYR A 594 -13.54 -35.50 36.15
CA TYR A 594 -14.13 -34.69 37.22
C TYR A 594 -15.25 -33.81 36.68
N CYS A 595 -16.28 -33.60 37.48
CA CYS A 595 -17.38 -32.69 37.19
C CYS A 595 -17.29 -31.45 38.09
N SER A 596 -17.80 -30.31 37.61
CA SER A 596 -18.04 -29.13 38.44
C SER A 596 -19.08 -29.45 39.53
N MET A 597 -20.12 -30.23 39.18
CA MET A 597 -21.09 -30.75 40.13
C MET A 597 -21.76 -32.02 39.60
N ILE A 598 -22.18 -32.92 40.48
CA ILE A 598 -23.05 -34.06 40.15
C ILE A 598 -24.37 -33.85 40.87
N ILE A 599 -25.46 -33.80 40.12
CA ILE A 599 -26.81 -33.58 40.65
C ILE A 599 -27.66 -34.79 40.33
N LYS A 600 -28.22 -35.43 41.34
CA LYS A 600 -29.22 -36.49 41.14
C LYS A 600 -30.60 -35.89 41.25
N GLY A 601 -31.46 -36.13 40.25
CA GLY A 601 -32.81 -35.60 40.20
C GLY A 601 -33.56 -35.84 41.51
N TRP A 602 -33.55 -37.06 42.02
CA TRP A 602 -34.25 -37.42 43.26
C TRP A 602 -33.69 -36.78 44.56
N GLU A 603 -32.53 -36.12 44.54
CA GLU A 603 -31.91 -35.51 45.73
C GLU A 603 -32.30 -34.03 45.94
N ILE A 604 -32.80 -33.33 44.91
CA ILE A 604 -33.31 -31.96 45.07
C ILE A 604 -34.79 -32.00 45.45
N GLN A 605 -35.08 -31.87 46.74
CA GLN A 605 -36.47 -31.80 47.21
C GLN A 605 -37.15 -30.52 46.70
N LYS A 606 -38.42 -30.66 46.31
CA LYS A 606 -39.31 -29.53 45.95
C LYS A 606 -39.23 -28.46 47.05
N GLY A 607 -38.66 -27.30 46.71
CA GLY A 607 -38.74 -26.09 47.53
C GLY A 607 -40.17 -25.62 47.67
#